data_AF-A0A1E7FA18-F1
#
_entry.id   AF-A0A1E7FA18-F1
#
_cell.length_a   1.000
_cell.length_b   1.000
_cell.length_c   1.000
_cell.angle_alpha   90.00
_cell.angle_beta   90.00
_cell.angle_gamma   90.00
#
_symmetry.space_group_name_H-M   'P 1'
#
loop_
_entity.id
_entity.type
_entity.pdbx_description
1 polymer ?
#
loop_
_entity_poly.entity_id
_entity_poly.type
_entity_poly.pdbx_seq_one_letter_code
_entity_poly.pdbx_strand_id
1 'polypeptide(L)'
;MGMGAQLMALPFMIVWYGAWIISSITRPLILATFFCMALNPRAAKAKIILFVNTFRYLILSKDKKWKKSDENPASFFSKDDNGEYIVVDKKTVVFLRHGESTWNDTFNKGDRKQVKFLMAFIPNLFISLAYEWYFLVRGRSDESWFYDSPLSSKGISQAEGVAKFLRNTDPKYATPKEAKFLRLIKGEDDTSTADGSGNGRCVFVSSNLRRATSTCAIAMSGRLDRKIPGDNIIILQELQEASINPDAQSISPPFGKLVTSFTDSNHVKDIYADQTVTSLNKGNKDIKSNGKKRMHAFCDLIFATGNDDGGKKKKNDNTGSLLSDADNLLCTGHSYWFRAFFQTYLPSDFQHVSKTKKLINGGMVGFTLCHTKAKTTGEDKYMIDPNSLVVLYGGF
;
A
#
# COMPACT_ATOMS: atom_id res chain seq x y z
N MET A 1 -56.18 -17.51 -18.62
CA MET A 1 -55.53 -17.12 -17.35
C MET A 1 -55.41 -15.61 -17.33
N GLY A 2 -55.91 -14.94 -16.29
CA GLY A 2 -55.81 -13.48 -16.19
C GLY A 2 -54.37 -13.01 -15.97
N MET A 3 -54.06 -11.78 -16.39
CA MET A 3 -52.73 -11.15 -16.26
C MET A 3 -52.16 -11.23 -14.84
N GLY A 4 -53.02 -11.19 -13.81
CA GLY A 4 -52.62 -11.35 -12.41
C GLY A 4 -52.02 -12.72 -12.07
N ALA A 5 -52.52 -13.81 -12.68
CA ALA A 5 -51.98 -15.15 -12.46
C ALA A 5 -50.57 -15.32 -13.06
N GLN A 6 -50.33 -14.68 -14.21
CA GLN A 6 -49.00 -14.67 -14.85
C GLN A 6 -47.99 -13.85 -14.04
N LEU A 7 -48.40 -12.70 -13.48
CA LEU A 7 -47.55 -11.90 -12.59
C LEU A 7 -47.22 -12.63 -11.27
N MET A 8 -48.18 -13.35 -10.70
CA MET A 8 -47.97 -14.15 -9.48
C MET A 8 -47.06 -15.37 -9.73
N ALA A 9 -47.02 -15.92 -10.95
CA ALA A 9 -46.16 -17.03 -11.32
C ALA A 9 -44.71 -16.60 -11.64
N LEU A 10 -44.47 -15.32 -11.93
CA LEU A 10 -43.17 -14.79 -12.35
C LEU A 10 -42.04 -15.10 -11.33
N PRO A 11 -42.21 -14.91 -10.01
CA PRO A 11 -41.17 -15.25 -9.04
C PRO A 11 -40.81 -16.74 -9.06
N PHE A 12 -41.80 -17.63 -9.18
CA PHE A 12 -41.58 -19.07 -9.24
C PHE A 12 -40.86 -19.49 -10.53
N MET A 13 -41.24 -18.89 -11.67
CA MET A 13 -40.56 -19.09 -12.94
C MET A 13 -39.10 -18.63 -12.86
N ILE A 14 -38.84 -17.45 -12.28
CA ILE A 14 -37.47 -16.93 -12.09
C ILE A 14 -36.64 -17.89 -11.23
N VAL A 15 -37.20 -18.37 -10.11
CA VAL A 15 -36.49 -19.32 -9.22
C VAL A 15 -36.25 -20.65 -9.93
N TRP A 16 -37.24 -21.19 -10.62
CA TRP A 16 -37.14 -22.46 -11.34
C TRP A 16 -36.10 -22.40 -12.46
N TYR A 17 -36.23 -21.44 -13.38
CA TYR A 17 -35.28 -21.29 -14.48
C TYR A 17 -33.89 -20.89 -13.98
N GLY A 18 -33.80 -20.08 -12.91
CA GLY A 18 -32.53 -19.77 -12.27
C GLY A 18 -31.84 -21.02 -11.72
N ALA A 19 -32.56 -21.86 -10.98
CA ALA A 19 -32.03 -23.13 -10.47
C ALA A 19 -31.65 -24.10 -11.59
N TRP A 20 -32.48 -24.19 -12.63
CA TRP A 20 -32.21 -25.03 -13.80
C TRP A 20 -30.97 -24.57 -14.57
N ILE A 21 -30.81 -23.27 -14.81
CA ILE A 21 -29.61 -22.70 -15.44
C ILE A 21 -28.39 -23.02 -14.58
N ILE A 22 -28.43 -22.72 -13.27
CA ILE A 22 -27.32 -22.99 -12.35
C ILE A 22 -26.94 -24.47 -12.40
N SER A 23 -27.91 -25.39 -12.28
CA SER A 23 -27.67 -26.83 -12.36
C SER A 23 -27.04 -27.25 -13.69
N SER A 24 -27.55 -26.70 -14.81
CA SER A 24 -27.11 -27.02 -16.16
C SER A 24 -25.69 -26.53 -16.46
N ILE A 25 -25.27 -25.38 -15.92
CA ILE A 25 -23.92 -24.85 -16.10
C ILE A 25 -22.92 -25.42 -15.09
N THR A 26 -23.39 -25.85 -13.91
CA THR A 26 -22.50 -26.28 -12.82
C THR A 26 -21.66 -27.49 -13.23
N ARG A 27 -22.26 -28.50 -13.87
CA ARG A 27 -21.52 -29.70 -14.30
C ARG A 27 -20.42 -29.39 -15.34
N PRO A 28 -20.71 -28.69 -16.46
CA PRO A 28 -19.68 -28.25 -17.40
C PRO A 28 -18.59 -27.40 -16.75
N LEU A 29 -18.95 -26.46 -15.87
CA LEU A 29 -17.98 -25.59 -15.19
C LEU A 29 -17.07 -26.38 -14.25
N ILE A 30 -17.62 -27.34 -13.49
CA ILE A 30 -16.84 -28.22 -12.62
C ILE A 30 -15.88 -29.06 -13.46
N LEU A 31 -16.37 -29.72 -14.52
CA LEU A 31 -15.53 -30.53 -15.40
C LEU A 31 -14.43 -29.69 -16.04
N ALA A 32 -14.77 -28.53 -16.61
CA ALA A 32 -13.79 -27.60 -17.20
C ALA A 32 -12.74 -27.17 -16.16
N THR A 33 -13.16 -26.88 -14.93
CA THR A 33 -12.26 -26.51 -13.84
C THR A 33 -11.31 -27.66 -13.49
N PHE A 34 -11.83 -28.88 -13.32
CA PHE A 34 -11.02 -30.07 -13.05
C PHE A 34 -10.02 -30.35 -14.17
N PHE A 35 -10.47 -30.33 -15.43
CA PHE A 35 -9.58 -30.49 -16.59
C PHE A 35 -8.51 -29.41 -16.63
N CYS A 36 -8.85 -28.14 -16.42
CA CYS A 36 -7.87 -27.06 -16.44
C CYS A 36 -6.87 -27.15 -15.29
N MET A 37 -7.31 -27.56 -14.10
CA MET A 37 -6.42 -27.81 -12.95
C MET A 37 -5.48 -28.99 -13.23
N ALA A 38 -5.97 -30.05 -13.88
CA ALA A 38 -5.16 -31.20 -14.29
C ALA A 38 -4.16 -30.82 -15.40
N LEU A 39 -4.55 -29.96 -16.35
CA LEU A 39 -3.68 -29.48 -17.42
C LEU A 39 -2.66 -28.43 -16.94
N ASN A 40 -2.96 -27.69 -15.88
CA ASN A 40 -2.09 -26.65 -15.31
C ASN A 40 -1.80 -26.90 -13.81
N PRO A 41 -1.17 -28.03 -13.44
CA PRO A 41 -1.07 -28.46 -12.04
C PRO A 41 -0.24 -27.49 -11.18
N ARG A 42 0.76 -26.82 -11.77
CA ARG A 42 1.55 -25.79 -11.06
C ARG A 42 0.69 -24.59 -10.69
N ALA A 43 -0.12 -24.10 -11.62
CA ALA A 43 -0.98 -22.94 -11.39
C ALA A 43 -2.08 -23.27 -10.39
N ALA A 44 -2.70 -24.44 -10.53
CA ALA A 44 -3.68 -24.96 -9.58
C ALA A 44 -3.10 -25.05 -8.16
N LYS A 45 -1.91 -25.64 -8.02
CA LYS A 45 -1.20 -25.73 -6.73
C LYS A 45 -0.97 -24.34 -6.12
N ALA A 46 -0.47 -23.38 -6.90
CA ALA A 46 -0.23 -22.02 -6.42
C ALA A 46 -1.52 -21.34 -5.94
N LYS A 47 -2.63 -21.47 -6.68
CA LYS A 47 -3.95 -20.94 -6.29
C LYS A 47 -4.51 -21.59 -5.03
N ILE A 48 -4.39 -22.91 -4.89
CA ILE A 48 -4.81 -23.63 -3.69
C ILE A 48 -4.00 -23.16 -2.48
N ILE A 49 -2.67 -23.04 -2.61
CA ILE A 49 -1.81 -22.54 -1.53
C ILE A 49 -2.21 -21.13 -1.13
N LEU A 50 -2.44 -20.23 -2.10
CA LEU A 50 -2.89 -18.87 -1.84
C LEU A 50 -4.23 -18.82 -1.11
N PHE A 51 -5.20 -19.62 -1.55
CA PHE A 51 -6.51 -19.74 -0.91
C PHE A 51 -6.40 -20.24 0.53
N VAL A 52 -5.69 -21.36 0.75
CA VAL A 52 -5.51 -21.97 2.07
C VAL A 52 -4.77 -21.01 3.02
N ASN A 53 -3.69 -20.39 2.57
CA ASN A 53 -2.93 -19.45 3.38
C ASN A 53 -3.75 -18.21 3.74
N THR A 54 -4.50 -17.66 2.78
CA THR A 54 -5.36 -16.51 3.03
C THR A 54 -6.49 -16.85 3.99
N PHE A 55 -7.12 -18.01 3.83
CA PHE A 55 -8.17 -18.47 4.73
C PHE A 55 -7.64 -18.69 6.14
N ARG A 56 -6.48 -19.34 6.27
CA ARG A 56 -5.77 -19.48 7.55
C ARG A 56 -5.46 -18.12 8.16
N TYR A 57 -4.99 -17.15 7.37
CA TYR A 57 -4.72 -15.79 7.84
C TYR A 57 -5.99 -15.07 8.28
N LEU A 58 -7.07 -15.18 7.52
CA LEU A 58 -8.36 -14.57 7.82
C LEU A 58 -8.91 -15.02 9.18
N ILE A 59 -8.76 -16.31 9.50
CA ILE A 59 -9.25 -16.91 10.75
C ILE A 59 -8.32 -16.62 11.93
N LEU A 60 -7.01 -16.81 11.75
CA LEU A 60 -6.06 -16.84 12.87
C LEU A 60 -5.37 -15.50 13.14
N SER A 61 -5.36 -14.58 12.18
CA SER A 61 -4.58 -13.35 12.31
C SER A 61 -5.19 -12.35 13.28
N LYS A 62 -4.31 -11.69 14.03
CA LYS A 62 -4.65 -10.54 14.89
C LYS A 62 -4.24 -9.23 14.24
N ASP A 63 -4.16 -9.17 12.90
CA ASP A 63 -3.50 -8.06 12.21
C ASP A 63 -4.04 -6.68 12.59
N LYS A 64 -5.36 -6.56 12.77
CA LYS A 64 -6.09 -5.34 13.15
C LYS A 64 -6.18 -5.10 14.67
N LYS A 65 -5.68 -6.03 15.48
CA LYS A 65 -5.88 -6.05 16.94
C LYS A 65 -4.56 -5.75 17.63
N TRP A 66 -4.45 -4.56 18.19
CA TRP A 66 -3.38 -4.19 19.12
C TRP A 66 -3.88 -3.11 20.08
N LYS A 67 -3.32 -3.08 21.30
CA LYS A 67 -3.62 -2.03 22.27
C LYS A 67 -3.00 -0.72 21.76
N LYS A 68 -3.78 0.36 21.73
CA LYS A 68 -3.25 1.71 21.54
C LYS A 68 -2.33 2.03 22.71
N SER A 69 -1.20 2.69 22.46
CA SER A 69 -0.35 3.16 23.55
C SER A 69 -1.11 4.24 24.31
N ASP A 70 -1.09 4.16 25.64
CA ASP A 70 -1.61 5.23 26.50
C ASP A 70 -0.56 6.35 26.66
N GLU A 71 0.69 6.08 26.26
CA GLU A 71 1.82 7.01 26.27
C GLU A 71 1.72 8.02 25.11
N ASN A 72 1.93 9.31 25.42
CA ASN A 72 2.04 10.37 24.41
C ASN A 72 3.42 10.29 23.74
N PRO A 73 3.53 10.15 22.40
CA PRO A 73 4.83 10.16 21.72
C PRO A 73 5.74 11.34 22.09
N ALA A 74 5.16 12.53 22.35
CA ALA A 74 5.92 13.70 22.76
C ALA A 74 6.60 13.56 24.13
N SER A 75 6.10 12.70 25.02
CA SER A 75 6.69 12.55 26.37
C SER A 75 8.07 11.90 26.37
N PHE A 76 8.48 11.30 25.25
CA PHE A 76 9.84 10.74 25.08
C PHE A 76 10.87 11.77 24.62
N PHE A 77 10.43 12.94 24.15
CA PHE A 77 11.29 13.96 23.57
C PHE A 77 11.46 15.12 24.55
N SER A 78 12.71 15.50 24.81
CA SER A 78 13.00 16.74 25.54
C SER A 78 12.90 17.94 24.61
N LYS A 79 12.74 19.13 25.16
CA LYS A 79 12.80 20.38 24.40
C LYS A 79 14.06 21.17 24.77
N ASP A 80 14.61 21.89 23.82
CA ASP A 80 15.67 22.86 24.05
C ASP A 80 15.11 24.20 24.58
N ASP A 81 16.00 25.18 24.78
CA ASP A 81 15.64 26.50 25.30
C ASP A 81 14.72 27.29 24.35
N ASN A 82 14.69 26.94 23.06
CA ASN A 82 13.80 27.52 22.06
C ASN A 82 12.44 26.81 21.99
N GLY A 83 12.25 25.74 22.77
CA GLY A 83 11.04 24.93 22.77
C GLY A 83 10.98 23.89 21.64
N GLU A 84 12.07 23.70 20.90
CA GLU A 84 12.21 22.72 19.82
C GLU A 84 12.56 21.34 20.39
N TYR A 85 12.08 20.27 19.75
CA TYR A 85 12.36 18.92 20.22
C TYR A 85 13.82 18.54 19.99
N ILE A 86 14.48 18.04 21.04
CA ILE A 86 15.81 17.44 20.96
C ILE A 86 15.65 16.03 20.38
N VAL A 87 16.12 15.84 19.16
CA VAL A 87 16.03 14.60 18.40
C VAL A 87 17.42 14.03 18.13
N VAL A 88 17.53 12.71 18.09
CA VAL A 88 18.77 12.01 17.68
C VAL A 88 18.90 12.07 16.17
N ASP A 89 17.80 11.82 15.45
CA ASP A 89 17.76 11.86 14.01
C ASP A 89 16.36 12.28 13.50
N LYS A 90 16.27 12.73 12.25
CA LYS A 90 15.02 13.14 11.59
C LYS A 90 15.02 12.72 10.12
N LYS A 91 13.86 12.28 9.64
CA LYS A 91 13.65 11.94 8.22
C LYS A 91 12.41 12.63 7.67
N THR A 92 12.50 13.13 6.45
CA THR A 92 11.35 13.69 5.73
C THR A 92 10.59 12.54 5.07
N VAL A 93 9.30 12.40 5.35
CA VAL A 93 8.47 11.30 4.84
C VAL A 93 7.27 11.87 4.10
N VAL A 94 7.01 11.34 2.91
CA VAL A 94 5.81 11.62 2.12
C VAL A 94 5.02 10.33 1.98
N PHE A 95 3.81 10.29 2.52
CA PHE A 95 2.88 9.19 2.31
C PHE A 95 2.08 9.42 1.04
N LEU A 96 2.04 8.42 0.15
CA LEU A 96 1.16 8.33 -1.01
C LEU A 96 0.21 7.14 -0.84
N ARG A 97 -1.11 7.36 -0.81
CA ARG A 97 -2.07 6.24 -0.77
C ARG A 97 -2.31 5.70 -2.17
N HIS A 98 -2.33 4.37 -2.28
CA HIS A 98 -2.71 3.69 -3.51
C HIS A 98 -4.07 4.13 -4.09
N GLY A 99 -4.22 4.01 -5.41
CA GLY A 99 -5.51 4.17 -6.11
C GLY A 99 -6.51 3.06 -5.77
N GLU A 100 -7.79 3.22 -6.14
CA GLU A 100 -8.82 2.19 -5.93
C GLU A 100 -8.42 0.83 -6.56
N SER A 101 -8.56 -0.26 -5.81
CA SER A 101 -8.32 -1.61 -6.36
C SER A 101 -9.60 -2.26 -6.88
N THR A 102 -9.46 -3.33 -7.67
CA THR A 102 -10.59 -4.18 -8.10
C THR A 102 -11.39 -4.72 -6.91
N TRP A 103 -10.73 -5.10 -5.82
CA TRP A 103 -11.40 -5.47 -4.56
C TRP A 103 -12.26 -4.33 -4.01
N ASN A 104 -11.74 -3.09 -4.03
CA ASN A 104 -12.50 -1.95 -3.54
C ASN A 104 -13.67 -1.62 -4.45
N ASP A 105 -13.49 -1.70 -5.76
CA ASP A 105 -14.56 -1.49 -6.73
C ASP A 105 -15.69 -2.55 -6.60
N THR A 106 -15.36 -3.78 -6.21
CA THR A 106 -16.39 -4.81 -5.93
C THR A 106 -17.07 -4.58 -4.58
N PHE A 107 -16.32 -4.42 -3.49
CA PHE A 107 -16.88 -4.55 -2.13
C PHE A 107 -17.11 -3.24 -1.38
N ASN A 108 -16.57 -2.10 -1.84
CA ASN A 108 -16.68 -0.83 -1.13
C ASN A 108 -17.53 0.16 -1.91
N LYS A 109 -18.51 0.78 -1.25
CA LYS A 109 -19.30 1.88 -1.84
C LYS A 109 -18.42 2.96 -2.49
N GLY A 110 -17.34 3.36 -1.79
CA GLY A 110 -16.51 4.49 -2.21
C GLY A 110 -17.34 5.76 -2.35
N ASP A 111 -17.10 6.52 -3.41
CA ASP A 111 -17.83 7.77 -3.71
C ASP A 111 -19.18 7.53 -4.42
N ARG A 112 -19.56 6.27 -4.65
CA ARG A 112 -20.80 5.93 -5.36
C ARG A 112 -22.01 6.19 -4.47
N LYS A 113 -23.11 6.65 -5.06
CA LYS A 113 -24.42 6.70 -4.37
C LYS A 113 -24.80 5.29 -3.89
N GLN A 114 -25.40 5.18 -2.71
CA GLN A 114 -25.69 3.88 -2.08
C GLN A 114 -26.57 2.98 -2.94
N VAL A 115 -27.61 3.55 -3.57
CA VAL A 115 -28.49 2.81 -4.49
C VAL A 115 -27.71 2.26 -5.69
N LYS A 116 -26.82 3.06 -6.29
CA LYS A 116 -25.97 2.62 -7.41
C LYS A 116 -25.02 1.50 -6.99
N PHE A 117 -24.43 1.60 -5.80
CA PHE A 117 -23.58 0.54 -5.25
C PHE A 117 -24.36 -0.77 -5.06
N LEU A 118 -25.53 -0.73 -4.43
CA LEU A 118 -26.33 -1.93 -4.19
C LEU A 118 -26.79 -2.60 -5.49
N MET A 119 -27.22 -1.81 -6.48
CA MET A 119 -27.60 -2.34 -7.79
C MET A 119 -26.41 -2.94 -8.56
N ALA A 120 -25.22 -2.36 -8.43
CA ALA A 120 -24.02 -2.84 -9.10
C ALA A 120 -23.29 -3.96 -8.34
N PHE A 121 -23.58 -4.18 -7.05
CA PHE A 121 -22.85 -5.13 -6.21
C PHE A 121 -22.92 -6.56 -6.75
N ILE A 122 -24.14 -7.06 -7.03
CA ILE A 122 -24.33 -8.42 -7.53
C ILE A 122 -23.69 -8.61 -8.93
N PRO A 123 -23.92 -7.72 -9.92
CA PRO A 123 -23.21 -7.79 -11.19
C PRO A 123 -21.67 -7.76 -11.04
N ASN A 124 -21.13 -6.85 -10.24
CA ASN A 124 -19.69 -6.75 -10.01
C ASN A 124 -19.13 -8.00 -9.32
N LEU A 125 -19.89 -8.62 -8.42
CA LEU A 125 -19.51 -9.88 -7.81
C LEU A 125 -19.44 -11.01 -8.85
N PHE A 126 -20.44 -11.13 -9.73
CA PHE A 126 -20.39 -12.11 -10.82
C PHE A 126 -19.21 -11.88 -11.76
N ILE A 127 -18.94 -10.64 -12.15
CA ILE A 127 -17.78 -10.29 -12.97
C ILE A 127 -16.48 -10.68 -12.25
N SER A 128 -16.34 -10.35 -10.97
CA SER A 128 -15.15 -10.68 -10.19
C SER A 128 -14.89 -12.20 -10.09
N LEU A 129 -15.96 -12.99 -9.90
CA LEU A 129 -15.90 -14.45 -9.86
C LEU A 129 -15.56 -15.02 -11.24
N ALA A 130 -16.13 -14.47 -12.32
CA ALA A 130 -15.83 -14.88 -13.68
C ALA A 130 -14.35 -14.61 -14.04
N TYR A 131 -13.79 -13.46 -13.65
CA TYR A 131 -12.36 -13.17 -13.82
C TYR A 131 -11.48 -14.14 -13.03
N GLU A 132 -11.79 -14.39 -11.75
CA GLU A 132 -11.00 -15.32 -10.94
C GLU A 132 -11.05 -16.75 -11.50
N TRP A 133 -12.23 -17.20 -11.96
CA TRP A 133 -12.38 -18.47 -12.65
C TRP A 133 -11.60 -18.49 -13.98
N TYR A 134 -11.67 -17.41 -14.77
CA TYR A 134 -10.90 -17.27 -16.01
C TYR A 134 -9.39 -17.41 -15.75
N PHE A 135 -8.86 -16.75 -14.72
CA PHE A 135 -7.45 -16.87 -14.36
C PHE A 135 -7.07 -18.30 -13.96
N LEU A 136 -7.94 -18.99 -13.21
CA LEU A 136 -7.74 -20.39 -12.86
C LEU A 136 -7.70 -21.29 -14.10
N VAL A 137 -8.69 -21.20 -15.00
CA VAL A 137 -8.78 -22.09 -16.17
C VAL A 137 -7.68 -21.82 -17.21
N ARG A 138 -7.17 -20.58 -17.28
CA ARG A 138 -6.04 -20.22 -18.15
C ARG A 138 -4.67 -20.51 -17.53
N GLY A 139 -4.62 -21.09 -16.32
CA GLY A 139 -3.36 -21.37 -15.63
C GLY A 139 -2.59 -20.12 -15.20
N ARG A 140 -3.26 -18.96 -15.07
CA ARG A 140 -2.64 -17.70 -14.61
C ARG A 140 -2.64 -17.64 -13.09
N SER A 141 -1.64 -18.27 -12.48
CA SER A 141 -1.50 -18.32 -11.00
C SER A 141 -1.12 -16.99 -10.35
N ASP A 142 -0.53 -16.10 -11.15
CA ASP A 142 -0.01 -14.79 -10.79
C ASP A 142 -1.08 -13.69 -10.88
N GLU A 143 -2.16 -13.93 -11.60
CA GLU A 143 -3.29 -13.00 -11.71
C GLU A 143 -4.36 -13.26 -10.66
N SER A 144 -4.99 -12.22 -10.12
CA SER A 144 -6.19 -12.38 -9.29
C SER A 144 -7.00 -11.10 -9.24
N TRP A 145 -8.33 -11.26 -9.17
CA TRP A 145 -9.21 -10.14 -8.88
C TRP A 145 -9.24 -9.81 -7.38
N PHE A 146 -9.13 -10.83 -6.53
CA PHE A 146 -9.37 -10.73 -5.09
C PHE A 146 -8.10 -10.63 -4.25
N TYR A 147 -7.10 -11.45 -4.55
CA TYR A 147 -5.84 -11.50 -3.81
C TYR A 147 -4.86 -10.52 -4.43
N ASP A 148 -4.10 -9.82 -3.57
CA ASP A 148 -3.16 -8.80 -4.01
C ASP A 148 -3.77 -7.91 -5.11
N SER A 149 -4.99 -7.44 -4.86
CA SER A 149 -5.88 -6.93 -5.90
C SER A 149 -5.23 -5.76 -6.64
N PRO A 150 -5.23 -5.79 -7.99
CA PRO A 150 -4.62 -4.73 -8.77
C PRO A 150 -5.47 -3.46 -8.76
N LEU A 151 -4.95 -2.38 -9.35
CA LEU A 151 -5.71 -1.15 -9.52
C LEU A 151 -6.91 -1.38 -10.44
N SER A 152 -8.06 -0.79 -10.08
CA SER A 152 -9.20 -0.65 -11.00
C SER A 152 -8.90 0.45 -12.02
N SER A 153 -9.72 0.58 -13.08
CA SER A 153 -9.59 1.70 -14.02
C SER A 153 -9.64 3.06 -13.32
N LYS A 154 -10.52 3.20 -12.30
CA LYS A 154 -10.57 4.42 -11.48
C LYS A 154 -9.29 4.60 -10.66
N GLY A 155 -8.73 3.52 -10.11
CA GLY A 155 -7.46 3.58 -9.39
C GLY A 155 -6.27 4.00 -10.24
N ILE A 156 -6.22 3.54 -11.50
CA ILE A 156 -5.24 3.99 -12.49
C ILE A 156 -5.38 5.49 -12.72
N SER A 157 -6.60 5.98 -13.00
CA SER A 157 -6.84 7.42 -13.18
C SER A 157 -6.50 8.26 -11.94
N GLN A 158 -6.67 7.72 -10.73
CA GLN A 158 -6.24 8.37 -9.50
C GLN A 158 -4.71 8.50 -9.43
N ALA A 159 -3.96 7.46 -9.79
CA ALA A 159 -2.51 7.50 -9.84
C ALA A 159 -1.99 8.44 -10.95
N GLU A 160 -2.62 8.44 -12.12
CA GLU A 160 -2.35 9.41 -13.19
C GLU A 160 -2.67 10.85 -12.76
N GLY A 161 -3.68 11.04 -11.93
CA GLY A 161 -4.02 12.32 -11.30
C GLY A 161 -2.86 12.87 -10.46
N VAL A 162 -2.19 11.99 -9.70
CA VAL A 162 -0.98 12.34 -8.95
C VAL A 162 0.17 12.70 -9.89
N ALA A 163 0.42 11.90 -10.92
CA ALA A 163 1.47 12.19 -11.91
C ALA A 163 1.25 13.55 -12.59
N LYS A 164 -0.01 13.85 -12.96
CA LYS A 164 -0.41 15.14 -13.54
C LYS A 164 -0.21 16.28 -12.55
N PHE A 165 -0.58 16.10 -11.29
CA PHE A 165 -0.34 17.09 -10.24
C PHE A 165 1.15 17.40 -10.11
N LEU A 166 2.01 16.39 -9.98
CA LEU A 166 3.45 16.60 -9.79
C LEU A 166 4.10 17.28 -11.00
N ARG A 167 3.65 16.94 -12.22
CA ARG A 167 4.16 17.58 -13.44
C ARG A 167 3.74 19.05 -13.56
N ASN A 168 2.50 19.36 -13.19
CA ASN A 168 1.91 20.67 -13.43
C ASN A 168 2.11 21.66 -12.26
N THR A 169 2.41 21.16 -11.06
CA THR A 169 2.66 22.00 -9.89
C THR A 169 4.10 22.50 -9.89
N ASP A 170 4.25 23.82 -10.00
CA ASP A 170 5.53 24.49 -9.86
C ASP A 170 5.74 24.85 -8.37
N PRO A 171 6.79 24.31 -7.70
CA PRO A 171 7.05 24.57 -6.30
C PRO A 171 7.20 26.06 -5.95
N LYS A 172 7.52 26.94 -6.91
CA LYS A 172 7.66 28.38 -6.65
C LYS A 172 6.35 29.08 -6.27
N TYR A 173 5.21 28.48 -6.61
CA TYR A 173 3.88 29.00 -6.28
C TYR A 173 3.24 28.29 -5.08
N ALA A 174 3.91 27.29 -4.51
CA ALA A 174 3.43 26.57 -3.34
C ALA A 174 3.86 27.30 -2.05
N THR A 175 3.23 26.98 -0.92
CA THR A 175 3.72 27.48 0.38
C THR A 175 5.14 26.96 0.63
N PRO A 176 5.98 27.64 1.44
CA PRO A 176 7.35 27.19 1.69
C PRO A 176 7.45 25.73 2.18
N LYS A 177 6.47 25.29 2.98
CA LYS A 177 6.43 23.90 3.47
C LYS A 177 6.08 22.91 2.36
N GLU A 178 5.08 23.20 1.53
CA GLU A 178 4.71 22.37 0.38
C GLU A 178 5.84 22.32 -0.67
N ALA A 179 6.44 23.48 -0.96
CA ALA A 179 7.53 23.61 -1.93
C ALA A 179 8.70 22.69 -1.59
N LYS A 180 9.07 22.59 -0.30
CA LYS A 180 10.10 21.65 0.18
C LYS A 180 9.78 20.21 -0.24
N PHE A 181 8.58 19.72 0.05
CA PHE A 181 8.19 18.36 -0.31
C PHE A 181 8.08 18.17 -1.83
N LEU A 182 7.56 19.17 -2.56
CA LEU A 182 7.41 19.06 -4.02
C LEU A 182 8.76 18.98 -4.73
N ARG A 183 9.72 19.84 -4.37
CA ARG A 183 11.08 19.80 -4.94
C ARG A 183 11.75 18.47 -4.68
N LEU A 184 11.62 17.97 -3.45
CA LEU A 184 12.11 16.66 -3.04
C LEU A 184 11.56 15.54 -3.92
N ILE A 185 10.22 15.46 -4.07
CA ILE A 185 9.56 14.39 -4.83
C ILE A 185 9.88 14.50 -6.31
N LYS A 186 9.99 15.71 -6.85
CA LYS A 186 10.33 15.97 -8.26
C LYS A 186 11.83 15.81 -8.55
N GLY A 187 12.68 15.69 -7.53
CA GLY A 187 14.14 15.57 -7.69
C GLY A 187 14.75 16.83 -8.28
N GLU A 188 14.20 18.01 -7.95
CA GLU A 188 14.71 19.30 -8.44
C GLU A 188 15.99 19.74 -7.70
N ASP A 189 16.27 19.17 -6.53
CA ASP A 189 17.40 19.53 -5.65
C ASP A 189 18.29 18.31 -5.31
N ASP A 190 18.34 17.27 -6.16
CA ASP A 190 19.16 16.05 -5.93
C ASP A 190 20.69 16.30 -6.03
N THR A 191 21.14 17.55 -6.10
CA THR A 191 22.56 17.92 -6.00
C THR A 191 22.92 18.23 -4.55
N SER A 192 23.80 17.41 -3.98
CA SER A 192 24.56 17.75 -2.78
C SER A 192 25.34 19.05 -3.03
N THR A 193 24.91 20.14 -2.40
CA THR A 193 25.72 21.34 -2.32
C THR A 193 26.90 21.06 -1.39
N ALA A 194 28.07 21.63 -1.69
CA ALA A 194 29.32 21.40 -0.96
C ALA A 194 29.28 21.84 0.53
N ASP A 195 28.24 22.56 0.93
CA ASP A 195 27.95 22.99 2.30
C ASP A 195 27.00 22.05 3.06
N GLY A 196 26.53 20.96 2.43
CA GLY A 196 25.58 20.02 3.04
C GLY A 196 24.15 20.53 3.14
N SER A 197 23.79 21.65 2.49
CA SER A 197 22.45 22.24 2.51
C SER A 197 21.47 21.71 1.43
N GLY A 198 21.91 20.74 0.61
CA GLY A 198 21.06 20.08 -0.37
C GLY A 198 19.87 19.37 0.29
N ASN A 199 18.73 19.32 -0.41
CA ASN A 199 17.50 18.73 0.14
C ASN A 199 17.57 17.21 0.37
N GLY A 200 18.69 16.56 0.03
CA GLY A 200 18.93 15.12 0.18
C GLY A 200 18.12 14.30 -0.83
N ARG A 201 18.64 13.14 -1.21
CA ARG A 201 17.96 12.27 -2.16
C ARG A 201 16.64 11.74 -1.60
N CYS A 202 15.61 11.67 -2.43
CA CYS A 202 14.33 11.03 -2.10
C CYS A 202 14.33 9.57 -2.54
N VAL A 203 14.18 8.64 -1.60
CA VAL A 203 14.05 7.21 -1.91
C VAL A 203 12.59 6.83 -2.02
N PHE A 204 12.25 6.10 -3.09
CA PHE A 204 10.91 5.57 -3.29
C PHE A 204 10.75 4.23 -2.60
N VAL A 205 9.71 4.13 -1.79
CA VAL A 205 9.39 2.95 -1.02
C VAL A 205 7.93 2.60 -1.27
N SER A 206 7.63 1.33 -1.48
CA SER A 206 6.26 0.86 -1.66
C SER A 206 5.99 -0.36 -0.80
N SER A 207 4.73 -0.55 -0.43
CA SER A 207 4.30 -1.86 0.07
C SER A 207 4.50 -2.93 -1.01
N ASN A 208 4.53 -4.19 -0.60
CA ASN A 208 4.58 -5.32 -1.52
C ASN A 208 3.24 -5.74 -2.12
N LEU A 209 2.20 -4.89 -1.98
CA LEU A 209 0.90 -5.11 -2.61
C LEU A 209 0.84 -4.35 -3.93
N ARG A 210 0.51 -5.05 -5.02
CA ARG A 210 0.60 -4.54 -6.40
C ARG A 210 -0.09 -3.20 -6.60
N ARG A 211 -1.27 -2.98 -6.00
CA ARG A 211 -1.96 -1.68 -6.08
C ARG A 211 -1.12 -0.50 -5.57
N ALA A 212 -0.31 -0.69 -4.54
CA ALA A 212 0.58 0.35 -4.03
C ALA A 212 1.79 0.52 -4.97
N THR A 213 2.40 -0.59 -5.39
CA THR A 213 3.55 -0.54 -6.30
C THR A 213 3.17 0.09 -7.65
N SER A 214 2.07 -0.32 -8.27
CA SER A 214 1.56 0.28 -9.52
C SER A 214 1.17 1.75 -9.33
N THR A 215 0.61 2.13 -8.18
CA THR A 215 0.34 3.55 -7.91
C THR A 215 1.63 4.36 -7.89
N CYS A 216 2.67 3.86 -7.22
CA CYS A 216 3.98 4.51 -7.18
C CYS A 216 4.59 4.62 -8.58
N ALA A 217 4.59 3.52 -9.34
CA ALA A 217 5.11 3.46 -10.70
C ALA A 217 4.41 4.45 -11.64
N ILE A 218 3.08 4.53 -11.60
CA ILE A 218 2.31 5.46 -12.42
C ILE A 218 2.56 6.91 -11.96
N ALA A 219 2.44 7.18 -10.66
CA ALA A 219 2.55 8.52 -10.10
C ALA A 219 3.95 9.13 -10.31
N MET A 220 5.00 8.32 -10.20
CA MET A 220 6.39 8.73 -10.34
C MET A 220 6.98 8.46 -11.73
N SER A 221 6.19 7.99 -12.70
CA SER A 221 6.63 7.64 -14.06
C SER A 221 7.55 8.68 -14.67
N GLY A 222 7.14 9.96 -14.69
CA GLY A 222 7.97 11.04 -15.24
C GLY A 222 9.32 11.25 -14.55
N ARG A 223 9.48 10.89 -13.28
CA ARG A 223 10.77 10.92 -12.58
C ARG A 223 11.58 9.65 -12.86
N LEU A 224 10.95 8.48 -12.79
CA LEU A 224 11.56 7.18 -13.10
C LEU A 224 12.07 7.11 -14.55
N ASP A 225 11.35 7.71 -15.50
CA ASP A 225 11.74 7.78 -16.92
C ASP A 225 13.07 8.51 -17.15
N ARG A 226 13.44 9.43 -16.25
CA ARG A 226 14.75 10.10 -16.31
C ARG A 226 15.90 9.21 -15.89
N LYS A 227 15.61 8.03 -15.32
CA LYS A 227 16.59 7.03 -14.86
C LYS A 227 17.68 7.63 -13.99
N ILE A 228 17.29 8.51 -13.06
CA ILE A 228 18.21 9.12 -12.11
C ILE A 228 18.86 8.00 -11.29
N PRO A 229 20.21 7.96 -11.17
CA PRO A 229 20.89 6.88 -10.47
C PRO A 229 20.36 6.67 -9.05
N GLY A 230 19.79 5.48 -8.84
CA GLY A 230 19.25 5.04 -7.57
C GLY A 230 17.78 5.41 -7.31
N ASP A 231 17.10 6.10 -8.24
CA ASP A 231 15.64 6.21 -8.21
C ASP A 231 15.00 4.86 -8.57
N ASN A 232 15.03 3.93 -7.62
CA ASN A 232 14.33 2.66 -7.69
C ASN A 232 13.24 2.61 -6.62
N ILE A 233 12.19 1.84 -6.88
CA ILE A 233 11.14 1.58 -5.90
C ILE A 233 11.56 0.41 -5.02
N ILE A 234 11.91 0.69 -3.76
CA ILE A 234 12.24 -0.31 -2.75
C ILE A 234 10.95 -0.91 -2.19
N ILE A 235 10.86 -2.23 -2.19
CA ILE A 235 9.65 -2.95 -1.78
C ILE A 235 9.77 -3.43 -0.34
N LEU A 236 8.86 -2.97 0.51
CA LEU A 236 8.81 -3.29 1.94
C LEU A 236 7.50 -3.96 2.32
N GLN A 237 7.60 -5.07 3.05
CA GLN A 237 6.41 -5.68 3.66
C GLN A 237 5.91 -4.87 4.88
N GLU A 238 6.75 -4.02 5.47
CA GLU A 238 6.43 -3.23 6.65
C GLU A 238 5.32 -2.21 6.37
N LEU A 239 5.16 -1.80 5.10
CA LEU A 239 4.07 -0.94 4.63
C LEU A 239 2.79 -1.70 4.23
N GLN A 240 2.75 -3.03 4.36
CA GLN A 240 1.59 -3.84 3.96
C GLN A 240 0.35 -3.51 4.83
N GLU A 241 -0.82 -3.36 4.18
CA GLU A 241 -2.08 -2.95 4.83
C GLU A 241 -2.36 -3.77 6.10
N ALA A 242 -2.78 -3.10 7.17
CA ALA A 242 -3.21 -3.73 8.40
C ALA A 242 -4.65 -4.27 8.24
N SER A 243 -4.74 -5.42 7.57
CA SER A 243 -6.00 -6.08 7.24
C SER A 243 -5.85 -7.59 7.08
N ILE A 244 -6.93 -8.29 7.45
CA ILE A 244 -7.10 -9.74 7.30
C ILE A 244 -7.76 -10.12 5.97
N ASN A 245 -8.21 -9.14 5.20
CA ASN A 245 -8.88 -9.38 3.94
C ASN A 245 -7.93 -10.01 2.90
N PRO A 246 -8.46 -10.80 1.94
CA PRO A 246 -7.68 -11.40 0.86
C PRO A 246 -6.83 -10.41 0.05
N ASP A 247 -7.36 -9.21 -0.20
CA ASP A 247 -6.65 -8.17 -0.95
C ASP A 247 -5.39 -7.66 -0.23
N ALA A 248 -5.20 -8.00 1.04
CA ALA A 248 -4.03 -7.62 1.83
C ALA A 248 -2.98 -8.73 1.93
N GLN A 249 -3.08 -9.78 1.10
CA GLN A 249 -2.05 -10.80 0.89
C GLN A 249 -1.37 -10.56 -0.46
N SER A 250 -0.05 -10.44 -0.48
CA SER A 250 0.79 -10.32 -1.67
C SER A 250 0.90 -11.65 -2.40
N ILE A 251 0.85 -11.59 -3.73
CA ILE A 251 1.15 -12.73 -4.62
C ILE A 251 2.64 -12.76 -4.97
N SER A 252 3.34 -11.63 -4.85
CA SER A 252 4.77 -11.55 -5.14
C SER A 252 5.58 -12.40 -4.15
N PRO A 253 6.49 -13.26 -4.64
CA PRO A 253 7.30 -14.09 -3.77
C PRO A 253 8.27 -13.24 -2.92
N PRO A 254 8.65 -13.73 -1.72
CA PRO A 254 9.68 -13.09 -0.91
C PRO A 254 11.01 -13.07 -1.67
N PHE A 255 11.68 -11.91 -1.67
CA PHE A 255 12.98 -11.65 -2.32
C PHE A 255 13.03 -11.94 -3.82
N GLY A 256 11.89 -12.23 -4.43
CA GLY A 256 11.78 -12.54 -5.85
C GLY A 256 11.36 -11.34 -6.67
N LYS A 257 11.13 -11.57 -7.96
CA LYS A 257 10.57 -10.57 -8.86
C LYS A 257 9.14 -10.25 -8.48
N LEU A 258 8.77 -8.98 -8.60
CA LEU A 258 7.39 -8.57 -8.44
C LEU A 258 6.53 -9.17 -9.56
N VAL A 259 5.34 -9.56 -9.16
CA VAL A 259 4.32 -10.06 -10.08
C VAL A 259 3.53 -8.85 -10.59
N THR A 260 3.42 -8.69 -11.90
CA THR A 260 2.56 -7.66 -12.50
C THR A 260 1.10 -8.13 -12.53
N SER A 261 0.19 -7.29 -13.00
CA SER A 261 -1.23 -7.64 -13.12
C SER A 261 -1.79 -7.35 -14.51
N PHE A 262 -2.98 -7.91 -14.76
CA PHE A 262 -3.71 -7.73 -16.00
C PHE A 262 -4.16 -6.29 -16.27
N THR A 263 -4.15 -5.40 -15.25
CA THR A 263 -4.49 -3.98 -15.41
C THR A 263 -3.27 -3.07 -15.58
N ASP A 264 -2.05 -3.61 -15.39
CA ASP A 264 -0.83 -2.83 -15.58
C ASP A 264 -0.52 -2.63 -17.07
N SER A 265 -0.20 -1.39 -17.44
CA SER A 265 0.32 -1.05 -18.77
C SER A 265 1.71 -1.65 -18.99
N ASN A 266 2.14 -1.76 -20.24
CA ASN A 266 3.50 -2.25 -20.54
C ASN A 266 4.57 -1.39 -19.86
N HIS A 267 4.38 -0.07 -19.84
CA HIS A 267 5.28 0.85 -19.14
C HIS A 267 5.40 0.53 -17.63
N VAL A 268 4.29 0.25 -16.94
CA VAL A 268 4.33 -0.16 -15.52
C VAL A 268 5.04 -1.51 -15.37
N LYS A 269 4.83 -2.45 -16.29
CA LYS A 269 5.53 -3.76 -16.27
C LYS A 269 7.04 -3.59 -16.45
N ASP A 270 7.48 -2.67 -17.30
CA ASP A 270 8.89 -2.34 -17.48
C ASP A 270 9.50 -1.73 -16.20
N ILE A 271 8.79 -0.80 -15.54
CA ILE A 271 9.20 -0.27 -14.23
C ILE A 271 9.33 -1.39 -13.20
N TYR A 272 8.38 -2.33 -13.14
CA TYR A 272 8.45 -3.47 -12.24
C TYR A 272 9.71 -4.32 -12.48
N ALA A 273 10.05 -4.57 -13.74
CA ALA A 273 11.18 -5.40 -14.11
C ALA A 273 12.52 -4.73 -13.83
N ASP A 274 12.63 -3.43 -14.14
CA ASP A 274 13.93 -2.77 -14.27
C ASP A 274 14.23 -1.77 -13.13
N GLN A 275 13.20 -1.30 -12.43
CA GLN A 275 13.30 -0.17 -11.48
C GLN A 275 12.69 -0.48 -10.11
N THR A 276 12.62 -1.76 -9.74
CA THR A 276 12.21 -2.19 -8.38
C THR A 276 13.31 -2.96 -7.68
N VAL A 277 13.44 -2.75 -6.37
CA VAL A 277 14.40 -3.43 -5.51
C VAL A 277 13.65 -4.25 -4.49
N THR A 278 13.75 -5.58 -4.58
CA THR A 278 12.99 -6.53 -3.75
C THR A 278 13.85 -7.20 -2.67
N SER A 279 15.08 -6.76 -2.45
CA SER A 279 16.00 -7.31 -1.44
C SER A 279 15.46 -7.24 0.00
N LEU A 280 14.52 -6.33 0.27
CA LEU A 280 13.85 -6.19 1.58
C LEU A 280 12.43 -6.77 1.60
N ASN A 281 11.92 -7.28 0.48
CA ASN A 281 10.57 -7.84 0.41
C ASN A 281 10.55 -9.25 1.01
N LYS A 282 10.23 -9.38 2.31
CA LYS A 282 10.12 -10.68 2.98
C LYS A 282 8.78 -11.39 2.72
N GLY A 283 7.96 -10.89 1.81
CA GLY A 283 6.69 -11.50 1.41
C GLY A 283 5.52 -11.15 2.35
N ASN A 284 4.61 -12.11 2.54
CA ASN A 284 3.41 -11.86 3.36
C ASN A 284 3.72 -11.77 4.85
N LYS A 285 3.04 -10.83 5.51
CA LYS A 285 2.98 -10.70 6.96
C LYS A 285 2.59 -12.01 7.67
N ASP A 286 3.28 -12.30 8.78
CA ASP A 286 3.01 -13.45 9.64
C ASP A 286 1.67 -13.30 10.41
N ILE A 287 1.01 -14.41 10.71
CA ILE A 287 -0.22 -14.50 11.54
C ILE A 287 -0.02 -13.89 12.94
N LYS A 288 1.20 -13.95 13.49
CA LYS A 288 1.61 -13.38 14.78
C LYS A 288 2.01 -11.90 14.70
N SER A 289 2.10 -11.35 13.50
CA SER A 289 2.34 -9.92 13.27
C SER A 289 1.05 -9.12 13.46
N ASN A 290 1.19 -7.81 13.62
CA ASN A 290 0.09 -6.85 13.52
C ASN A 290 0.57 -5.52 12.92
N GLY A 291 -0.35 -4.60 12.67
CA GLY A 291 -0.03 -3.27 12.16
C GLY A 291 1.01 -2.52 13.01
N LYS A 292 0.87 -2.52 14.34
CA LYS A 292 1.81 -1.83 15.25
C LYS A 292 3.25 -2.34 15.12
N LYS A 293 3.45 -3.66 15.10
CA LYS A 293 4.78 -4.27 14.93
C LYS A 293 5.41 -3.86 13.61
N ARG A 294 4.63 -3.82 12.53
CA ARG A 294 5.13 -3.41 11.20
C ARG A 294 5.44 -1.92 11.12
N MET A 295 4.63 -1.07 11.76
CA MET A 295 4.92 0.37 11.87
C MET A 295 6.22 0.62 12.63
N HIS A 296 6.45 -0.09 13.74
CA HIS A 296 7.70 0.00 14.49
C HIS A 296 8.89 -0.51 13.67
N ALA A 297 8.75 -1.68 13.05
CA ALA A 297 9.78 -2.24 12.17
C ALA A 297 10.10 -1.33 10.97
N PHE A 298 9.11 -0.60 10.44
CA PHE A 298 9.33 0.42 9.42
C PHE A 298 10.21 1.56 9.96
N CYS A 299 9.89 2.10 11.14
CA CYS A 299 10.69 3.15 11.77
C CYS A 299 12.12 2.66 12.05
N ASP A 300 12.27 1.49 12.67
CA ASP A 300 13.58 0.89 12.96
C ASP A 300 14.41 0.73 11.68
N LEU A 301 13.77 0.29 10.59
CA LEU A 301 14.44 0.06 9.31
C LEU A 301 14.95 1.36 8.67
N ILE A 302 14.16 2.44 8.69
CA ILE A 302 14.57 3.70 8.05
C ILE A 302 15.58 4.47 8.90
N PHE A 303 15.58 4.30 10.22
CA PHE A 303 16.54 4.90 11.16
C PHE A 303 17.71 3.98 11.55
N ALA A 304 17.79 2.77 10.99
CA ALA A 304 18.85 1.82 11.30
C ALA A 304 20.21 2.40 10.92
N THR A 305 20.96 2.98 11.86
CA THR A 305 22.31 3.45 11.57
C THR A 305 23.22 2.25 11.31
N GLY A 306 24.05 2.32 10.27
CA GLY A 306 25.02 1.26 9.93
C GLY A 306 26.13 1.03 10.96
N ASN A 307 26.04 1.67 12.14
CA ASN A 307 27.02 1.61 13.22
C ASN A 307 26.31 1.19 14.53
N ASP A 308 26.60 -0.03 15.01
CA ASP A 308 26.33 -0.39 16.40
C ASP A 308 27.11 0.56 17.35
N ASP A 309 26.65 0.63 18.61
CA ASP A 309 27.24 1.30 19.81
C ASP A 309 28.65 0.75 20.19
N GLY A 310 29.49 0.43 19.20
CA GLY A 310 30.85 -0.08 19.32
C GLY A 310 31.68 0.00 18.03
N GLY A 311 31.26 0.79 17.04
CA GLY A 311 32.07 1.10 15.84
C GLY A 311 32.31 -0.07 14.87
N LYS A 312 31.66 -1.22 15.06
CA LYS A 312 31.72 -2.33 14.11
C LYS A 312 30.57 -2.24 13.12
N LYS A 313 30.85 -1.76 11.91
CA LYS A 313 29.97 -1.97 10.75
C LYS A 313 29.63 -3.45 10.65
N LYS A 314 28.34 -3.81 10.62
CA LYS A 314 27.91 -5.14 10.16
C LYS A 314 28.40 -5.31 8.72
N LYS A 315 29.55 -5.98 8.58
CA LYS A 315 30.08 -6.43 7.30
C LYS A 315 29.09 -7.47 6.76
N ASN A 316 28.30 -7.08 5.75
CA ASN A 316 27.58 -7.94 4.78
C ASN A 316 26.06 -7.77 4.64
N ASP A 317 25.41 -6.75 5.21
CA ASP A 317 24.03 -6.42 4.80
C ASP A 317 24.01 -5.05 4.12
N ASN A 318 24.30 -5.02 2.82
CA ASN A 318 24.13 -3.84 1.94
C ASN A 318 22.69 -3.28 1.96
N THR A 319 21.76 -4.00 2.59
CA THR A 319 20.33 -3.75 2.59
C THR A 319 19.89 -2.74 3.64
N GLY A 320 20.60 -2.61 4.78
CA GLY A 320 20.34 -1.56 5.77
C GLY A 320 20.78 -0.17 5.29
N SER A 321 21.90 -0.12 4.56
CA SER A 321 22.47 1.12 3.98
C SER A 321 21.51 1.83 3.02
N LEU A 322 20.72 1.09 2.24
CA LEU A 322 19.84 1.68 1.21
C LEU A 322 18.78 2.65 1.75
N LEU A 323 18.33 2.45 3.00
CA LEU A 323 17.31 3.27 3.65
C LEU A 323 17.86 4.12 4.78
N SER A 324 18.90 3.65 5.47
CA SER A 324 19.56 4.41 6.54
C SER A 324 20.17 5.70 6.04
N ASP A 325 20.76 5.64 4.84
CA ASP A 325 21.48 6.77 4.24
C ASP A 325 20.52 7.75 3.52
N ALA A 326 19.21 7.45 3.52
CA ALA A 326 18.19 8.29 2.91
C ALA A 326 17.57 9.25 3.94
N ASP A 327 17.79 10.55 3.77
CA ASP A 327 17.15 11.57 4.61
C ASP A 327 15.65 11.74 4.28
N ASN A 328 15.25 11.32 3.08
CA ASN A 328 13.92 11.58 2.58
C ASN A 328 13.32 10.37 1.86
N LEU A 329 12.04 10.12 2.12
CA LEU A 329 11.33 8.95 1.61
C LEU A 329 9.95 9.31 1.08
N LEU A 330 9.61 8.81 -0.10
CA LEU A 330 8.21 8.71 -0.56
C LEU A 330 7.73 7.28 -0.35
N CYS A 331 6.78 7.10 0.57
CA CYS A 331 6.24 5.81 0.96
C CYS A 331 4.83 5.62 0.39
N THR A 332 4.69 4.70 -0.55
CA THR A 332 3.40 4.33 -1.13
C THR A 332 2.78 3.16 -0.39
N GLY A 333 1.56 3.34 0.12
CA GLY A 333 0.95 2.39 1.04
C GLY A 333 -0.57 2.55 1.15
N HIS A 334 -1.11 2.22 2.32
CA HIS A 334 -2.54 1.94 2.49
C HIS A 334 -3.21 2.72 3.62
N SER A 335 -4.51 2.97 3.46
CA SER A 335 -5.25 3.88 4.34
C SER A 335 -5.31 3.49 5.81
N TYR A 336 -5.49 2.20 6.14
CA TYR A 336 -5.65 1.83 7.54
C TYR A 336 -4.28 1.84 8.24
N TRP A 337 -3.24 1.36 7.57
CA TRP A 337 -1.85 1.49 8.01
C TRP A 337 -1.47 2.96 8.23
N PHE A 338 -1.69 3.87 7.26
CA PHE A 338 -1.33 5.29 7.42
C PHE A 338 -2.09 5.97 8.55
N ARG A 339 -3.41 5.72 8.67
CA ARG A 339 -4.18 6.28 9.79
C ARG A 339 -3.68 5.74 11.13
N ALA A 340 -3.36 4.46 11.21
CA ALA A 340 -2.77 3.86 12.41
C ALA A 340 -1.40 4.48 12.73
N PHE A 341 -0.61 4.79 11.71
CA PHE A 341 0.71 5.42 11.86
C PHE A 341 0.56 6.82 12.48
N PHE A 342 -0.34 7.65 11.94
CA PHE A 342 -0.65 8.95 12.52
C PHE A 342 -1.22 8.84 13.94
N GLN A 343 -2.08 7.87 14.22
CA GLN A 343 -2.58 7.63 15.59
C GLN A 343 -1.48 7.18 16.56
N THR A 344 -0.42 6.54 16.07
CA THR A 344 0.66 5.98 16.89
C THR A 344 1.74 7.01 17.17
N TYR A 345 2.10 7.84 16.18
CA TYR A 345 3.29 8.69 16.26
C TYR A 345 3.01 10.19 16.32
N LEU A 346 1.77 10.67 16.11
CA LEU A 346 1.44 12.06 16.44
C LEU A 346 1.21 12.20 17.96
N PRO A 347 1.70 13.29 18.60
CA PRO A 347 1.44 13.60 20.00
C PRO A 347 -0.05 13.53 20.34
N SER A 348 -0.42 12.90 21.45
CA SER A 348 -1.82 12.54 21.75
C SER A 348 -2.76 13.75 21.82
N ASP A 349 -2.25 14.87 22.33
CA ASP A 349 -2.89 16.18 22.45
C ASP A 349 -3.07 16.92 21.12
N PHE A 350 -2.25 16.63 20.11
CA PHE A 350 -2.36 17.26 18.79
C PHE A 350 -3.61 16.78 18.03
N GLN A 351 -4.57 17.69 17.81
CA GLN A 351 -5.79 17.40 17.08
C GLN A 351 -5.57 17.57 15.58
N HIS A 352 -5.71 16.48 14.82
CA HIS A 352 -5.61 16.52 13.38
C HIS A 352 -6.48 15.45 12.71
N VAL A 353 -7.02 15.78 11.54
CA VAL A 353 -7.93 14.92 10.77
C VAL A 353 -7.31 13.56 10.42
N SER A 354 -5.98 13.49 10.30
CA SER A 354 -5.22 12.26 10.05
C SER A 354 -5.38 11.17 11.10
N LYS A 355 -5.77 11.53 12.32
CA LYS A 355 -6.04 10.57 13.39
C LYS A 355 -7.42 9.91 13.27
N THR A 356 -8.35 10.49 12.52
CA THR A 356 -9.75 10.03 12.47
C THR A 356 -10.16 9.55 11.07
N LYS A 357 -9.74 10.26 10.04
CA LYS A 357 -10.07 10.00 8.64
C LYS A 357 -8.96 9.24 7.91
N LYS A 358 -9.32 8.64 6.78
CA LYS A 358 -8.40 7.85 5.94
C LYS A 358 -7.95 8.76 4.81
N LEU A 359 -6.64 8.94 4.61
CA LEU A 359 -6.10 9.60 3.42
C LEU A 359 -6.83 9.12 2.17
N ILE A 360 -7.32 9.97 1.27
CA ILE A 360 -8.11 9.54 0.10
C ILE A 360 -7.23 8.74 -0.89
N ASN A 361 -7.83 7.96 -1.79
CA ASN A 361 -7.07 7.25 -2.81
C ASN A 361 -6.27 8.24 -3.68
N GLY A 362 -4.98 7.97 -3.92
CA GLY A 362 -4.08 8.92 -4.58
C GLY A 362 -3.65 10.09 -3.70
N GLY A 363 -4.11 10.17 -2.45
CA GLY A 363 -3.76 11.26 -1.54
C GLY A 363 -2.29 11.23 -1.11
N MET A 364 -1.73 12.41 -0.85
CA MET A 364 -0.33 12.69 -0.54
C MET A 364 -0.20 13.61 0.67
N VAL A 365 0.58 13.20 1.66
CA VAL A 365 0.85 13.96 2.89
C VAL A 365 2.33 13.87 3.24
N GLY A 366 2.97 15.02 3.42
CA GLY A 366 4.35 15.15 3.88
C GLY A 366 4.43 15.43 5.38
N PHE A 367 5.47 14.94 6.04
CA PHE A 367 5.81 15.26 7.43
C PHE A 367 7.28 14.92 7.74
N THR A 368 7.77 15.38 8.88
CA THR A 368 9.05 15.00 9.48
C THR A 368 8.79 13.95 10.54
N LEU A 369 9.48 12.82 10.44
CA LEU A 369 9.52 11.79 11.47
C LEU A 369 10.80 11.98 12.29
N CYS A 370 10.65 12.05 13.60
CA CYS A 370 11.72 12.26 14.56
C CYS A 370 12.04 10.95 15.29
N HIS A 371 13.31 10.73 15.58
CA HIS A 371 13.82 9.62 16.38
C HIS A 371 14.55 10.13 17.62
N THR A 372 14.42 9.39 18.72
CA THR A 372 15.19 9.62 19.95
C THR A 372 15.39 8.29 20.69
N LYS A 373 16.30 8.27 21.66
CA LYS A 373 16.42 7.16 22.63
C LYS A 373 15.74 7.57 23.94
N ALA A 374 14.82 6.75 24.43
CA ALA A 374 14.15 6.99 25.71
C ALA A 374 15.18 7.07 26.86
N LYS A 375 15.15 8.15 27.64
CA LYS A 375 16.16 8.39 28.70
C LYS A 375 16.26 7.27 29.74
N THR A 376 15.15 6.62 30.05
CA THR A 376 15.07 5.60 31.12
C THR A 376 15.43 4.20 30.66
N THR A 377 15.08 3.83 29.43
CA THR A 377 15.24 2.46 28.91
C THR A 377 16.27 2.33 27.79
N GLY A 378 16.69 3.44 27.19
CA GLY A 378 17.53 3.46 25.99
C GLY A 378 16.81 3.01 24.71
N GLU A 379 15.53 2.66 24.79
CA GLU A 379 14.74 2.18 23.64
C GLU A 379 14.54 3.28 22.59
N ASP A 380 14.57 2.90 21.31
CA ASP A 380 14.21 3.79 20.21
C ASP A 380 12.74 4.22 20.31
N LYS A 381 12.53 5.53 20.20
CA LYS A 381 11.21 6.17 20.21
C LYS A 381 11.08 7.08 19.00
N TYR A 382 9.85 7.15 18.49
CA TYR A 382 9.54 7.90 17.27
C TYR A 382 8.36 8.81 17.50
N MET A 383 8.38 9.96 16.82
CA MET A 383 7.28 10.92 16.84
C MET A 383 7.23 11.66 15.51
N ILE A 384 6.03 11.94 15.02
CA ILE A 384 5.84 12.88 13.92
C ILE A 384 5.85 14.29 14.51
N ASP A 385 6.72 15.17 14.02
CA ASP A 385 6.67 16.59 14.37
C ASP A 385 5.34 17.20 13.87
N PRO A 386 4.43 17.62 14.77
CA PRO A 386 3.13 18.15 14.38
C PRO A 386 3.20 19.34 13.41
N ASN A 387 4.24 20.18 13.56
CA ASN A 387 4.37 21.40 12.78
C ASN A 387 4.82 21.14 11.33
N SER A 388 5.34 19.95 11.07
CA SER A 388 5.83 19.53 9.75
C SER A 388 4.75 18.92 8.86
N LEU A 389 3.57 18.60 9.39
CA LEU A 389 2.52 17.87 8.68
C LEU A 389 1.83 18.75 7.62
N VAL A 390 1.86 18.31 6.36
CA VAL A 390 1.36 19.06 5.19
C VAL A 390 0.60 18.14 4.25
N VAL A 391 -0.61 18.54 3.85
CA VAL A 391 -1.36 17.86 2.77
C VAL A 391 -0.90 18.42 1.43
N LEU A 392 -0.36 17.56 0.55
CA LEU A 392 0.19 17.98 -0.74
C LEU A 392 -0.83 17.84 -1.88
N TYR A 393 -1.54 16.71 -1.92
CA TYR A 393 -2.51 16.42 -2.97
C TYR A 393 -3.52 15.43 -2.43
N GLY A 394 -4.83 15.72 -2.49
CA GLY A 394 -5.84 14.78 -1.99
C GLY A 394 -5.67 14.49 -0.49
N GLY A 395 -6.39 15.22 0.36
CA GLY A 395 -6.33 15.07 1.81
C GLY A 395 -7.03 13.81 2.34
N PHE A 396 -7.76 13.96 3.45
CA PHE A 396 -8.34 12.85 4.22
C PHE A 396 -9.83 12.62 4.00
#